data_AF-A0A059LIY2-F1
#
_entry.id   AF-A0A059LIY2-F1
#
_cell.length_a   1.000
_cell.length_b   1.000
_cell.length_c   1.000
_cell.angle_alpha   90.00
_cell.angle_beta   90.00
_cell.angle_gamma   90.00
#
_symmetry.space_group_name_H-M   'P 1'
#
loop_
_entity.id
_entity.type
_entity.pdbx_description
1 polymer ?
#
loop_
_entity_poly.entity_id
_entity_poly.type
_entity_poly.pdbx_seq_one_letter_code
_entity_poly.pdbx_strand_id
1 'polypeptide(L)'
;MGLGGVVLAVPVPEAEARTGEEVGAAIETALREVRARGVAGRDVTPFLLDRVRQLTGGKSLDTNVALVKNNAAVAARVATELCGLMKDRAVVESKAVARL
;
A
#
# COMPACT_ATOMS: atom_id res chain seq x y z
N MET A 1 -2.73 17.41 19.48
CA MET A 1 -3.19 17.12 18.11
C MET A 1 -3.39 15.62 18.02
N GLY A 2 -4.62 15.12 18.01
CA GLY A 2 -4.84 13.68 18.02
C GLY A 2 -6.23 13.32 17.55
N LEU A 3 -6.26 12.32 16.65
CA LEU A 3 -7.36 11.48 16.13
C LEU A 3 -7.38 11.51 14.59
N GLY A 4 -6.38 10.90 13.97
CA GLY A 4 -6.35 10.70 12.52
C GLY A 4 -5.33 9.63 12.13
N GLY A 5 -5.61 8.90 11.04
CA GLY A 5 -4.65 8.04 10.38
C GLY A 5 -3.81 8.82 9.37
N VAL A 6 -2.63 8.29 9.02
CA VAL A 6 -1.78 8.83 7.95
C VAL A 6 -1.61 7.74 6.89
N VAL A 7 -1.75 8.10 5.62
CA VAL A 7 -1.44 7.22 4.49
C VAL A 7 -0.08 7.60 3.95
N LEU A 8 0.87 6.67 4.03
CA LEU A 8 2.18 6.81 3.39
C LEU A 8 2.15 6.04 2.07
N ALA A 9 2.08 6.76 0.95
CA ALA A 9 2.13 6.15 -0.37
C ALA A 9 3.58 5.77 -0.70
N VAL A 10 3.83 4.47 -0.82
CA VAL A 10 5.13 3.91 -1.19
C VAL A 10 5.08 3.50 -2.66
N PRO A 11 6.00 3.98 -3.51
CA PRO A 11 6.00 3.61 -4.92
C PRO A 11 6.33 2.14 -5.12
N VAL A 12 5.86 1.60 -6.25
CA VAL A 12 6.33 0.30 -6.76
C VAL A 12 7.84 0.39 -6.97
N PRO A 13 8.62 -0.65 -6.62
CA PRO A 13 10.06 -0.62 -6.85
C PRO A 13 10.38 -0.50 -8.35
N GLU A 14 11.52 0.12 -8.67
CA GLU A 14 11.88 0.53 -10.02
C GLU A 14 11.99 -0.66 -11.01
N ALA A 15 12.44 -1.82 -10.53
CA ALA A 15 12.57 -3.02 -11.33
C ALA A 15 11.22 -3.51 -11.89
N GLU A 16 10.12 -3.28 -11.15
CA GLU A 16 8.76 -3.67 -11.52
C GLU A 16 7.92 -2.49 -12.06
N ALA A 17 8.45 -1.26 -12.06
CA ALA A 17 7.72 -0.06 -12.46
C ALA A 17 7.27 -0.06 -13.94
N ARG A 18 7.93 -0.84 -14.80
CA ARG A 18 7.64 -0.91 -16.24
C ARG A 18 6.28 -1.56 -16.57
N THR A 19 5.64 -2.24 -15.63
CA THR A 19 4.33 -2.88 -15.87
C THR A 19 3.14 -1.91 -15.77
N GLY A 20 3.36 -0.65 -15.39
CA GLY A 20 2.28 0.30 -15.09
C GLY A 20 1.27 0.53 -16.22
N GLU A 21 1.74 0.73 -17.45
CA GLU A 21 0.86 0.94 -18.62
C GLU A 21 0.04 -0.32 -18.96
N GLU A 22 0.68 -1.49 -18.94
CA GLU A 22 0.04 -2.79 -19.18
C GLU A 22 -1.06 -3.06 -18.14
N VAL A 23 -0.77 -2.81 -16.87
CA VAL A 23 -1.74 -2.94 -15.77
C VAL A 23 -2.88 -1.93 -15.91
N GLY A 24 -2.60 -0.68 -16.28
CA GLY A 24 -3.63 0.33 -16.52
C GLY A 24 -4.61 -0.06 -17.62
N ALA A 25 -4.10 -0.54 -18.76
CA ALA A 25 -4.94 -1.03 -19.86
C ALA A 25 -5.78 -2.26 -19.46
N ALA A 26 -5.22 -3.15 -18.64
CA ALA A 26 -5.93 -4.31 -18.10
C ALA A 26 -7.07 -3.89 -17.14
N ILE A 27 -6.84 -2.89 -16.28
CA ILE A 27 -7.86 -2.34 -15.37
C ILE A 27 -9.05 -1.77 -16.16
N GLU A 28 -8.79 -0.96 -17.19
CA GLU A 28 -9.86 -0.39 -18.02
C GLU A 28 -10.70 -1.46 -18.72
N THR A 29 -10.04 -2.53 -19.19
CA THR A 29 -10.74 -3.67 -19.77
C THR A 29 -11.57 -4.42 -18.73
N ALA A 30 -11.01 -4.71 -17.55
CA ALA A 30 -11.72 -5.39 -16.47
C ALA A 30 -12.92 -4.57 -15.96
N LEU A 31 -12.82 -3.24 -15.90
CA LEU A 31 -13.93 -2.35 -15.53
C LEU A 31 -15.08 -2.36 -16.55
N ARG A 32 -14.77 -2.47 -17.85
CA ARG A 32 -15.80 -2.68 -18.88
C ARG A 32 -16.52 -4.00 -18.70
N GLU A 33 -15.78 -5.07 -18.38
CA GLU A 33 -16.36 -6.39 -18.11
C GLU A 33 -17.23 -6.42 -16.84
N VAL A 34 -16.81 -5.73 -15.76
CA VAL A 34 -17.62 -5.54 -14.54
C VAL A 34 -19.00 -4.97 -14.88
N ARG A 35 -19.02 -3.90 -15.69
CA ARG A 35 -20.26 -3.25 -16.13
C ARG A 35 -21.11 -4.17 -17.01
N ALA A 36 -20.50 -4.81 -18.01
CA ALA A 36 -21.22 -5.68 -18.93
C ALA A 36 -21.84 -6.91 -18.24
N ARG A 37 -21.21 -7.40 -17.18
CA ARG A 37 -21.64 -8.59 -16.43
C ARG A 37 -22.49 -8.27 -15.20
N GLY A 38 -22.71 -6.99 -14.89
CA GLY A 38 -23.46 -6.57 -13.71
C GLY A 38 -22.80 -6.94 -12.37
N VAL A 39 -21.48 -7.05 -12.31
CA VAL A 39 -20.75 -7.30 -11.05
C VAL A 39 -20.81 -6.05 -10.18
N ALA A 40 -21.22 -6.19 -8.91
CA ALA A 40 -21.47 -5.05 -8.03
C ALA A 40 -21.08 -5.32 -6.57
N GLY A 41 -20.99 -4.23 -5.79
CA GLY A 41 -20.68 -4.30 -4.35
C GLY A 41 -19.33 -4.92 -4.06
N ARG A 42 -19.28 -5.80 -3.06
CA ARG A 42 -18.04 -6.45 -2.58
C ARG A 42 -17.37 -7.35 -3.62
N ASP A 43 -18.10 -7.75 -4.66
CA ASP A 43 -17.60 -8.70 -5.67
C ASP A 43 -16.74 -8.00 -6.74
N VAL A 44 -16.79 -6.66 -6.81
CA VAL A 44 -16.03 -5.88 -7.81
C VAL A 44 -14.52 -6.04 -7.61
N THR A 45 -14.02 -5.93 -6.37
CA THR A 45 -12.57 -5.95 -6.12
C THR A 45 -11.96 -7.33 -6.41
N PRO A 46 -12.50 -8.45 -5.90
CA PRO A 46 -12.02 -9.79 -6.26
C PRO A 46 -12.05 -10.02 -7.78
N PHE A 47 -13.12 -9.61 -8.46
CA PHE A 47 -13.23 -9.72 -9.91
C PHE A 47 -12.12 -8.95 -10.63
N LEU A 48 -11.92 -7.68 -10.28
CA LEU A 48 -10.91 -6.82 -10.93
C LEU A 48 -9.52 -7.41 -10.75
N LEU A 49 -9.15 -7.82 -9.54
CA LEU A 49 -7.82 -8.35 -9.26
C LEU A 49 -7.54 -9.64 -10.05
N ASP A 50 -8.50 -10.57 -10.07
CA ASP A 50 -8.37 -11.81 -10.85
C ASP A 50 -8.29 -11.54 -12.34
N ARG A 51 -9.09 -10.59 -12.84
CA ARG A 51 -9.13 -10.30 -14.28
C ARG A 51 -7.88 -9.57 -14.74
N VAL A 52 -7.38 -8.60 -13.98
CA VAL A 52 -6.12 -7.90 -14.28
C VAL A 52 -4.94 -8.88 -14.27
N ARG A 53 -4.91 -9.83 -13.32
CA ARG A 53 -3.91 -10.92 -13.33
C ARG A 53 -3.95 -11.73 -14.62
N GLN A 54 -5.15 -12.12 -15.07
CA GLN A 54 -5.28 -12.88 -16.32
C GLN A 54 -4.85 -12.07 -17.55
N LEU A 55 -5.28 -10.81 -17.64
CA LEU A 55 -4.99 -9.93 -18.78
C LEU A 55 -3.50 -9.55 -18.89
N THR A 56 -2.78 -9.52 -17.78
CA THR A 56 -1.32 -9.22 -17.74
C THR A 56 -0.45 -10.48 -17.73
N GLY A 57 -1.04 -11.66 -17.91
CA GLY A 57 -0.30 -12.93 -17.88
C GLY A 57 0.38 -13.22 -16.53
N GLY A 58 -0.15 -12.68 -15.43
CA GLY A 58 0.40 -12.85 -14.08
C GLY A 58 1.31 -11.72 -13.60
N LYS A 59 1.84 -10.86 -14.49
CA LYS A 59 2.78 -9.79 -14.11
C LYS A 59 2.23 -8.83 -13.06
N SER A 60 0.92 -8.53 -13.10
CA SER A 60 0.30 -7.65 -12.09
C SER A 60 0.37 -8.25 -10.68
N LEU A 61 0.34 -9.58 -10.57
CA LEU A 61 0.49 -10.27 -9.29
C LEU A 61 1.94 -10.18 -8.80
N ASP A 62 2.91 -10.38 -9.68
CA ASP A 62 4.33 -10.27 -9.35
C ASP A 62 4.68 -8.86 -8.87
N THR A 63 4.23 -7.83 -9.59
CA THR A 63 4.37 -6.42 -9.19
C THR A 63 3.70 -6.14 -7.85
N ASN A 64 2.51 -6.69 -7.60
CA ASN A 64 1.81 -6.52 -6.31
C ASN A 64 2.58 -7.19 -5.15
N VAL A 65 3.17 -8.36 -5.37
CA VAL A 65 4.02 -9.03 -4.37
C VAL A 65 5.26 -8.21 -4.07
N ALA A 66 5.91 -7.64 -5.09
CA ALA A 66 7.06 -6.75 -4.91
C ALA A 66 6.67 -5.48 -4.13
N LEU A 67 5.53 -4.87 -4.46
CA LEU A 67 4.99 -3.71 -3.75
C LEU A 67 4.70 -4.02 -2.27
N VAL A 68 4.05 -5.13 -1.96
CA VAL A 68 3.76 -5.51 -0.56
C VAL A 68 5.04 -5.69 0.25
N LYS A 69 6.07 -6.31 -0.34
CA LYS A 69 7.39 -6.44 0.30
C LYS A 69 8.03 -5.07 0.55
N ASN A 70 7.95 -4.15 -0.42
CA ASN A 70 8.47 -2.80 -0.26
C ASN A 70 7.72 -2.01 0.83
N ASN A 71 6.38 -2.11 0.85
CA ASN A 71 5.54 -1.51 1.88
C ASN A 71 5.92 -2.02 3.28
N ALA A 72 6.16 -3.32 3.43
CA ALA A 72 6.59 -3.91 4.70
C ALA A 72 7.96 -3.37 5.15
N ALA A 73 8.93 -3.24 4.23
CA ALA A 73 10.25 -2.70 4.53
C ALA A 73 10.19 -1.22 4.97
N VAL A 74 9.40 -0.40 4.27
CA VAL A 74 9.19 1.02 4.64
C VAL A 74 8.45 1.12 5.97
N ALA A 75 7.40 0.32 6.19
CA ALA A 75 6.65 0.31 7.43
C ALA A 75 7.54 -0.06 8.64
N ALA A 76 8.43 -1.04 8.49
CA ALA A 76 9.38 -1.42 9.54
C ALA A 76 10.34 -0.28 9.90
N ARG A 77 10.84 0.46 8.90
CA ARG A 77 11.67 1.66 9.11
C ARG A 77 10.91 2.74 9.86
N VAL A 78 9.69 3.07 9.41
CA VAL A 78 8.83 4.07 10.08
C VAL A 78 8.55 3.68 11.53
N ALA A 79 8.21 2.41 11.79
CA ALA A 79 7.95 1.93 13.14
C ALA A 79 9.18 2.04 14.05
N THR A 80 10.38 1.75 13.52
CA THR A 80 11.63 1.83 14.27
C THR A 80 11.95 3.28 14.66
N GLU A 81 11.88 4.21 13.70
CA GLU A 81 12.13 5.63 13.96
C GLU A 81 11.09 6.23 14.92
N LEU A 82 9.82 5.89 14.72
CA LEU A 82 8.74 6.34 15.60
C LEU A 82 8.94 5.85 17.03
N CYS A 83 9.37 4.59 17.21
CA CYS A 83 9.68 4.04 18.53
C CYS A 83 10.82 4.83 19.21
N GLY A 84 11.87 5.20 18.45
CA GLY A 84 12.94 6.07 18.93
C GLY A 84 12.43 7.42 19.43
N LEU A 85 11.67 8.14 18.60
CA LEU A 85 11.09 9.44 18.93
C LEU A 85 10.19 9.40 20.16
N MET A 86 9.42 8.31 20.32
CA MET A 86 8.56 8.12 21.50
C MET A 86 9.37 7.91 22.78
N LYS A 87 10.50 7.20 22.71
CA LYS A 87 11.41 7.04 23.87
C LYS A 87 12.04 8.38 24.25
N ASP A 88 12.53 9.14 23.29
CA ASP A 88 13.17 10.43 23.53
C ASP A 88 12.20 11.43 24.17
N ARG A 89 10.94 11.46 23.68
CA ARG A 89 9.88 12.28 24.29
C ARG A 89 9.63 11.87 25.76
N ALA A 90 9.50 10.58 26.04
CA ALA A 90 9.26 10.09 27.39
C ALA A 90 10.42 10.43 28.36
N VAL A 91 11.67 10.39 27.88
CA VAL A 91 12.85 10.80 28.66
C VAL A 91 12.84 12.30 28.96
N VAL A 92 12.49 13.13 27.98
CA VAL A 92 12.39 14.59 28.16
C VAL A 92 11.30 14.95 29.17
N GLU A 93 10.12 14.32 29.05
CA GLU A 93 9.00 14.53 29.98
C GLU A 93 9.38 14.08 31.41
N SER A 94 10.04 12.93 31.57
CA SER A 94 10.49 12.43 32.87
C SER A 94 11.53 13.33 33.55
N LYS A 95 12.49 13.88 32.80
CA LYS A 95 13.48 14.86 33.32
C LYS A 95 12.87 16.20 33.68
N ALA A 96 11.83 16.65 32.96
CA ALA A 96 11.12 17.88 33.26
C ALA A 96 10.37 17.78 34.60
N VAL A 97 9.76 16.62 34.89
CA VAL A 97 9.06 16.36 36.16
C VAL A 97 10.05 16.26 37.34
N ALA A 98 11.22 15.67 37.14
CA ALA A 98 12.23 15.48 38.21
C ALA A 98 12.99 16.77 38.61
N ARG A 99 12.75 17.91 37.94
CA ARG A 99 13.36 19.22 38.25
C ARG A 99 12.43 20.18 39.00
N LEU A 100 11.21 19.73 39.34
CA LEU A 100 10.24 20.42 40.20
C LEU A 100 10.33 19.85 41.63
#